data_AF-A0A0B4XDP3-F1
#
_entry.id   AF-A0A0B4XDP3-F1
#
_cell.length_a   1.000
_cell.length_b   1.000
_cell.length_c   1.000
_cell.angle_alpha   90.00
_cell.angle_beta   90.00
_cell.angle_gamma   90.00
#
_symmetry.space_group_name_H-M   'P 1'
#
loop_
_entity.id
_entity.type
_entity.pdbx_description
1 polymer ?
#
loop_
_entity_poly.entity_id
_entity_poly.type
_entity_poly.pdbx_seq_one_letter_code
_entity_poly.pdbx_strand_id
1 'polypeptide(L)' 'MRDMTMSEVLTDPLIRQLMRADRVSLDAFATLLREAAARVDARAMNGTSAGVRSDDNEASAQLHGTIMQTEAV' A
#
# COMPACT_ATOMS: atom_id res chain seq x y z
N MET A 1 -5.35 18.74 -7.09
CA MET A 1 -5.34 18.02 -8.39
C MET A 1 -6.56 17.11 -8.42
N ARG A 2 -7.23 16.96 -9.56
CA ARG A 2 -8.34 16.01 -9.75
C ARG A 2 -7.78 14.80 -10.49
N ASP A 3 -8.14 13.60 -10.06
CA ASP A 3 -7.81 12.37 -10.78
C ASP A 3 -8.57 12.30 -12.12
N MET A 4 -7.90 11.79 -13.15
CA MET A 4 -8.52 11.63 -14.46
C MET A 4 -9.37 10.36 -14.49
N THR A 5 -10.53 10.46 -15.15
CA THR A 5 -11.33 9.29 -15.51
C THR A 5 -10.63 8.47 -16.59
N MET A 6 -10.92 7.17 -16.68
CA MET A 6 -10.36 6.32 -17.74
C MET A 6 -10.63 6.88 -19.14
N SER A 7 -11.83 7.44 -19.37
CA SER A 7 -12.20 8.04 -20.65
C SER A 7 -11.30 9.23 -21.00
N GLU A 8 -11.05 10.13 -20.03
CA GLU A 8 -10.17 11.28 -20.23
C GLU A 8 -8.75 10.82 -20.58
N VAL A 9 -8.22 9.83 -19.86
CA VAL A 9 -6.89 9.23 -20.14
C VAL A 9 -6.83 8.62 -21.54
N LEU A 10 -7.87 7.89 -21.97
CA LEU A 10 -7.91 7.26 -23.29
C LEU A 10 -8.10 8.24 -24.45
N THR A 11 -8.61 9.44 -24.17
CA THR A 11 -8.78 10.51 -25.16
C THR A 11 -7.67 11.55 -25.15
N ASP A 12 -6.74 11.49 -24.19
CA ASP A 12 -5.67 12.46 -24.04
C ASP A 12 -4.69 12.42 -25.24
N PRO A 13 -4.40 13.58 -25.89
CA PRO A 13 -3.53 13.63 -27.06
C PRO A 13 -2.08 13.21 -26.78
N LEU A 14 -1.53 13.57 -25.62
CA LEU A 14 -0.15 13.24 -25.25
C LEU A 14 -0.03 11.75 -24.94
N ILE A 15 -1.01 11.19 -24.24
CA ILE A 15 -1.07 9.75 -23.95
C ILE A 15 -1.19 8.96 -25.25
N ARG A 16 -2.03 9.41 -26.20
CA ARG A 16 -2.11 8.78 -27.54
C ARG A 16 -0.80 8.86 -28.32
N GLN A 17 -0.04 9.94 -28.17
CA GLN A 17 1.26 10.09 -28.80
C GLN A 17 2.28 9.12 -28.20
N LEU A 18 2.30 8.98 -26.88
CA LEU A 18 3.14 8.00 -26.18
C LEU A 18 2.80 6.57 -26.59
N MET A 19 1.51 6.21 -26.59
CA MET A 19 1.06 4.88 -27.03
C MET A 19 1.48 4.58 -28.47
N ARG A 20 1.40 5.57 -29.37
CA ARG A 20 1.86 5.41 -30.76
C ARG A 20 3.37 5.19 -30.84
N ALA A 21 4.15 5.93 -30.04
CA ALA A 21 5.59 5.75 -29.96
C ALA A 21 5.95 4.34 -29.46
N ASP A 22 5.22 3.84 -28.48
CA ASP A 22 5.42 2.53 -27.85
C ASP A 22 4.73 1.37 -28.60
N ARG A 23 4.04 1.66 -29.72
CA ARG A 23 3.25 0.70 -30.51
C ARG A 23 2.20 -0.07 -29.70
N VAL A 24 1.63 0.58 -28.69
CA VAL A 24 0.56 0.02 -27.86
C VAL A 24 -0.80 0.35 -28.49
N SER A 25 -1.65 -0.66 -28.64
CA SER A 25 -3.01 -0.45 -29.14
C SER A 25 -3.91 0.19 -28.08
N LEU A 26 -4.95 0.90 -28.53
CA LEU A 26 -5.91 1.55 -27.63
C LEU A 26 -6.59 0.55 -26.69
N ASP A 27 -6.95 -0.62 -27.22
CA ASP A 27 -7.61 -1.69 -26.50
C ASP A 27 -6.70 -2.32 -25.43
N ALA A 28 -5.44 -2.60 -25.78
CA ALA A 28 -4.46 -3.12 -24.83
C ALA A 28 -4.24 -2.15 -23.66
N PHE A 29 -4.12 -0.85 -23.95
CA PHE A 29 -3.96 0.16 -22.92
C PHE A 29 -5.22 0.32 -22.05
N ALA A 30 -6.42 0.26 -22.64
CA ALA A 30 -7.67 0.30 -21.89
C ALA A 30 -7.80 -0.89 -20.92
N THR A 31 -7.35 -2.08 -21.35
CA THR A 31 -7.30 -3.27 -20.50
C THR A 31 -6.32 -3.09 -19.34
N LEU A 32 -5.10 -2.62 -19.63
CA LEU A 32 -4.09 -2.34 -18.61
C LEU A 32 -4.56 -1.31 -17.57
N LEU A 33 -5.20 -0.23 -18.02
CA LEU A 33 -5.77 0.77 -17.12
C LEU A 33 -6.86 0.17 -16.23
N ARG A 34 -7.72 -0.70 -16.78
CA ARG A 34 -8.82 -1.33 -16.03
C ARG A 34 -8.28 -2.21 -14.92
N GLU A 35 -7.30 -3.03 -15.25
CA GLU A 35 -6.65 -3.90 -14.27
C GLU A 35 -5.87 -3.09 -13.23
N ALA A 36 -5.22 -2.01 -13.63
CA ALA A 36 -4.51 -1.12 -12.71
C ALA A 36 -5.48 -0.48 -11.71
N ALA A 37 -6.62 0.05 -12.18
CA ALA A 37 -7.67 0.60 -11.33
C ALA A 37 -8.20 -0.46 -10.35
N ALA A 38 -8.54 -1.65 -10.83
CA ALA A 38 -9.03 -2.73 -9.98
C ALA A 38 -8.02 -3.13 -8.88
N ARG A 39 -6.71 -3.12 -9.20
CA ARG A 39 -5.65 -3.39 -8.20
C ARG A 39 -5.54 -2.27 -7.16
N VAL A 40 -5.72 -1.01 -7.55
CA VAL A 40 -5.72 0.13 -6.63
C VAL A 40 -6.92 0.03 -5.69
N ASP A 41 -8.11 -0.25 -6.23
CA ASP A 41 -9.34 -0.40 -5.44
C ASP A 41 -9.23 -1.54 -4.43
N ALA A 42 -8.71 -2.70 -4.86
CA ALA A 42 -8.49 -3.84 -3.96
C ALA A 42 -7.50 -3.52 -2.83
N ARG A 43 -6.45 -2.73 -3.10
CA ARG A 43 -5.50 -2.28 -2.07
C ARG A 43 -6.13 -1.29 -1.10
N ALA A 44 -6.95 -0.37 -1.60
CA ALA A 44 -7.70 0.56 -0.75
C ALA A 44 -8.63 -0.19 0.20
N MET A 45 -9.32 -1.23 -0.29
CA MET A 45 -10.18 -2.09 0.53
C MET A 45 -9.41 -2.89 1.58
N ASN A 46 -8.24 -3.44 1.23
CA ASN A 46 -7.43 -4.21 2.18
C ASN A 46 -6.76 -3.33 3.25
N GLY A 47 -6.39 -2.10 2.92
CA GLY A 47 -5.77 -1.15 3.86
C GLY A 47 -6.68 -0.74 5.03
N THR A 48 -8.01 -0.80 4.87
CA THR A 48 -8.96 -0.51 5.95
C THR A 48 -9.05 -1.64 6.99
N SER A 49 -8.69 -2.88 6.62
CA SER A 49 -8.74 -4.04 7.53
C SER A 49 -7.46 -4.27 8.35
N ALA A 50 -6.36 -3.58 8.04
CA ALA A 50 -5.07 -3.72 8.72
C ALA A 50 -4.85 -2.73 9.88
N GLY A 51 -5.77 -1.79 10.11
CA GLY A 51 -5.66 -0.74 11.14
C GLY A 51 -6.24 -1.09 12.51
N VAL A 52 -6.78 -2.29 12.72
CA VAL A 52 -7.35 -2.72 14.01
C VAL A 52 -6.69 -4.03 14.42
N ARG A 53 -5.53 -3.94 15.10
CA ARG A 53 -4.99 -4.92 16.08
C ARG A 53 -3.53 -4.60 16.40
N SER A 54 -3.33 -3.85 17.48
CA SER A 54 -2.28 -4.08 18.48
C SER A 54 -2.41 -2.98 19.54
N ASP A 55 -3.40 -3.14 20.42
CA ASP A 55 -3.56 -2.30 21.62
C ASP A 55 -3.87 -3.19 22.83
N ASP A 56 -3.22 -4.35 22.92
CA ASP A 56 -3.35 -5.26 24.08
C ASP A 56 -2.02 -6.00 24.32
N ASN A 57 -1.00 -5.33 24.87
CA ASN A 57 0.04 -6.03 25.67
C ASN A 57 0.78 -5.07 26.62
N GLU A 58 0.04 -4.41 27.51
CA GLU A 58 0.58 -4.00 28.82
C GLU A 58 0.48 -5.19 29.79
N ALA A 59 1.61 -5.77 30.19
CA ALA A 59 1.72 -6.49 31.47
C ALA A 59 3.19 -6.75 31.82
N SER A 60 3.72 -5.89 32.69
CA SER A 60 4.52 -6.29 33.86
C SER A 60 5.76 -7.17 33.65
N ALA A 61 6.94 -6.55 33.67
CA ALA A 61 8.13 -7.15 34.29
C ALA A 61 9.01 -6.07 34.93
N GLN A 62 8.46 -5.39 35.93
CA GLN A 62 9.22 -4.63 36.90
C GLN A 62 9.12 -5.36 38.25
N LEU A 63 10.27 -5.52 38.90
CA LEU A 63 10.51 -6.04 40.26
C LEU A 63 10.68 -7.56 40.42
N HIS A 64 11.92 -7.99 40.70
CA HIS A 64 12.37 -8.62 41.97
C HIS A 64 13.88 -8.92 41.82
N GLY A 65 14.77 -8.23 42.54
CA GLY A 65 15.38 -8.76 43.79
C GLY A 65 16.32 -9.94 43.50
N THR A 66 17.63 -9.83 43.65
CA THR A 66 18.30 -10.19 44.92
C THR A 66 19.76 -9.75 44.90
N ILE A 67 20.14 -8.98 45.91
CA ILE A 67 21.52 -8.73 46.33
C ILE A 67 22.06 -10.05 46.90
N MET A 68 23.18 -10.57 46.39
CA MET A 68 23.99 -11.54 47.14
C MET A 68 25.38 -10.96 47.34
N GLN A 69 25.65 -10.59 48.58
CA GLN A 69 27.00 -10.48 49.14
C GLN A 69 27.66 -11.86 49.07
N THR A 70 28.92 -11.92 48.67
CA THR A 70 29.83 -13.00 49.08
C THR A 70 31.17 -12.38 49.46
N GLU A 71 31.35 -12.22 50.77
CA GLU A 71 32.65 -12.02 51.43
C GLU A 71 33.47 -13.32 51.43
N ALA A 72 34.77 -13.13 51.68
CA ALA A 72 35.76 -14.07 52.24
C ALA A 72 36.31 -15.18 51.33
N VAL A 73 37.63 -15.15 51.05
CA VAL A 73 38.73 -15.64 51.92
C VAL A 73 40.03 -14.92 51.55
#